data_AF-A9KSC3-F1
#
_entry.id   AF-A9KSC3-F1
#
_cell.length_a   1.000
_cell.length_b   1.000
_cell.length_c   1.000
_cell.angle_alpha   90.00
_cell.angle_beta   90.00
_cell.angle_gamma   90.00
#
_symmetry.space_group_name_H-M   'P 1'
#
loop_
_entity.id
_entity.type
_entity.pdbx_description
1 polymer ?
#
loop_
_entity_poly.entity_id
_entity_poly.type
_entity_poly.pdbx_seq_one_letter_code
_entity_poly.pdbx_strand_id
1 'polypeptide(L)'
;MRFPVFIDLQNRKIVVIGGGNIALRRIQALLLFDGEITVIAPHLHEELLDLFHNQKIVWSQKEYETGDCEQGYMVLACTNDRRVNYSVYLETKGMNCYRNICDCKEESNFYFPGIAVKGEVVVGITASGTNHHLAKNVTRKIQQDLETIMR
;
A
#
# COMPACT_ATOMS: atom_id res chain seq x y z
N MET A 1 9.44 17.70 2.19
CA MET A 1 9.52 16.65 3.24
C MET A 1 8.11 16.43 3.81
N ARG A 2 7.82 15.30 4.47
CA ARG A 2 6.54 15.05 5.15
C ARG A 2 6.79 14.72 6.62
N PHE A 3 5.85 15.07 7.48
CA PHE A 3 5.91 14.72 8.90
C PHE A 3 5.54 13.24 9.08
N PRO A 4 6.32 12.44 9.83
CA PRO A 4 6.03 11.03 10.05
C PRO A 4 4.88 10.88 11.06
N VAL A 5 3.91 10.03 10.74
CA VAL A 5 2.80 9.68 11.63
C VAL A 5 2.57 8.18 11.53
N PHE A 6 2.35 7.53 12.68
CA PHE A 6 1.83 6.18 12.75
C PHE A 6 0.32 6.24 12.90
N ILE A 7 -0.38 5.42 12.12
CA ILE A 7 -1.84 5.33 12.13
C ILE A 7 -2.23 3.89 12.42
N ASP A 8 -3.38 3.71 13.06
CA ASP A 8 -3.93 2.39 13.29
C ASP A 8 -4.69 1.91 12.04
N LEU A 9 -4.33 0.70 11.58
CA LEU A 9 -4.95 0.01 10.44
C LEU A 9 -5.81 -1.18 10.86
N GLN A 10 -5.84 -1.53 12.15
CA GLN A 10 -6.57 -2.69 12.62
C GLN A 10 -8.05 -2.59 12.23
N ASN A 11 -8.56 -3.61 11.54
CA ASN A 11 -9.95 -3.68 11.05
C ASN A 11 -10.37 -2.49 10.17
N ARG A 12 -9.42 -1.77 9.55
CA ARG A 12 -9.72 -0.66 8.64
C ARG A 12 -9.82 -1.20 7.21
N LYS A 13 -10.84 -0.74 6.48
CA LYS A 13 -11.02 -1.04 5.06
C LYS A 13 -9.91 -0.38 4.23
N ILE A 14 -9.12 -1.21 3.56
CA ILE A 14 -8.06 -0.80 2.64
C ILE A 14 -8.44 -1.25 1.23
N VAL A 15 -8.57 -0.31 0.31
CA VAL A 15 -8.86 -0.60 -1.10
C VAL A 15 -7.57 -0.50 -1.91
N VAL A 16 -7.22 -1.56 -2.62
CA VAL A 16 -6.06 -1.60 -3.53
C VAL A 16 -6.55 -1.82 -4.95
N ILE A 17 -6.36 -0.82 -5.81
CA ILE A 17 -6.67 -0.90 -7.23
C ILE A 17 -5.43 -1.37 -7.99
N GLY A 18 -5.55 -2.54 -8.63
CA GLY A 18 -4.46 -3.23 -9.33
C GLY A 18 -3.94 -4.46 -8.58
N GLY A 19 -3.53 -5.47 -9.35
CA GLY A 19 -3.08 -6.77 -8.85
C GLY A 19 -1.65 -7.15 -9.24
N GLY A 20 -0.83 -6.19 -9.65
CA GLY A 20 0.55 -6.44 -10.10
C GLY A 20 1.60 -6.44 -8.98
N ASN A 21 2.88 -6.46 -9.37
CA ASN A 21 4.04 -6.43 -8.47
C ASN A 21 4.05 -5.26 -7.48
N ILE A 22 3.57 -4.09 -7.90
CA ILE A 22 3.51 -2.92 -7.01
C ILE A 22 2.46 -3.16 -5.92
N ALA A 23 1.26 -3.61 -6.31
CA ALA A 23 0.19 -3.95 -5.37
C ALA A 23 0.63 -5.03 -4.38
N LEU A 24 1.25 -6.11 -4.85
CA LEU A 24 1.82 -7.18 -4.02
C LEU A 24 2.70 -6.62 -2.89
N ARG A 25 3.67 -5.77 -3.23
CA ARG A 25 4.58 -5.16 -2.26
C ARG A 25 3.88 -4.28 -1.23
N ARG A 26 2.80 -3.57 -1.63
CA ARG A 26 2.00 -2.77 -0.69
C ARG A 26 1.19 -3.65 0.23
N ILE A 27 0.53 -4.65 -0.33
CA ILE A 27 -0.33 -5.59 0.39
C ILE A 27 0.49 -6.36 1.43
N GLN A 28 1.65 -6.90 1.07
CA GLN A 28 2.55 -7.59 2.01
C GLN A 28 2.95 -6.69 3.20
N ALA A 29 3.23 -5.42 2.96
CA ALA A 29 3.55 -4.48 4.04
C ALA A 29 2.32 -4.15 4.91
N LEU A 30 1.14 -4.02 4.32
CA LEU A 30 -0.11 -3.69 5.03
C LEU A 30 -0.64 -4.87 5.85
N LEU A 31 -0.44 -6.11 5.39
CA LEU A 31 -0.82 -7.33 6.09
C LEU A 31 -0.11 -7.52 7.45
N LEU A 32 0.99 -6.80 7.67
CA LEU A 32 1.68 -6.78 8.96
C LEU A 32 0.89 -6.02 10.06
N PHE A 33 -0.16 -5.29 9.67
CA PHE A 33 -0.90 -4.36 10.54
C PHE A 33 -2.42 -4.63 10.58
N ASP A 34 -2.84 -5.86 10.27
CA ASP A 34 -4.23 -6.33 10.43
C ASP A 34 -5.30 -5.46 9.74
N GLY A 35 -4.98 -4.90 8.56
CA GLY A 35 -5.94 -4.18 7.72
C GLY A 35 -6.83 -5.11 6.89
N GLU A 36 -8.08 -4.69 6.67
CA GLU A 36 -9.04 -5.41 5.81
C GLU A 36 -8.82 -5.02 4.35
N ILE A 37 -8.02 -5.81 3.63
CA ILE A 37 -7.58 -5.49 2.27
C ILE A 37 -8.56 -6.07 1.24
N THR A 38 -9.14 -5.18 0.42
CA THR A 38 -9.86 -5.53 -0.81
C THR A 38 -9.03 -5.13 -2.02
N VAL A 39 -8.76 -6.08 -2.91
CA VAL A 39 -8.05 -5.86 -4.16
C VAL A 39 -9.04 -5.86 -5.31
N ILE A 40 -9.01 -4.80 -6.13
CA ILE A 40 -9.86 -4.64 -7.31
C ILE A 40 -8.95 -4.69 -8.54
N ALA A 41 -9.02 -5.79 -9.28
CA ALA A 41 -8.21 -5.99 -10.47
C ALA A 41 -8.78 -7.12 -11.34
N PRO A 42 -8.64 -7.06 -12.68
CA PRO A 42 -9.03 -8.17 -13.57
C PRO A 42 -8.21 -9.45 -13.34
N HIS A 43 -6.95 -9.26 -12.93
CA HIS A 43 -5.98 -10.32 -12.69
C HIS A 43 -5.13 -9.99 -11.47
N LEU A 44 -4.69 -11.04 -10.76
CA LEU A 44 -3.75 -10.97 -9.66
C LEU A 44 -2.42 -11.63 -10.05
N HIS A 45 -1.34 -11.10 -9.49
CA HIS A 45 -0.06 -11.78 -9.40
C HIS A 45 -0.21 -13.12 -8.65
N GLU A 46 0.62 -14.11 -8.96
CA GLU A 46 0.53 -15.45 -8.36
C GLU A 46 0.54 -15.41 -6.82
N GLU A 47 1.47 -14.67 -6.21
CA GLU A 47 1.52 -14.50 -4.75
C GLU A 47 0.26 -13.82 -4.17
N LEU A 48 -0.42 -12.95 -4.94
CA LEU A 48 -1.69 -12.36 -4.48
C LEU A 48 -2.84 -13.37 -4.57
N LEU A 49 -2.83 -14.28 -5.55
CA LEU A 49 -3.79 -15.40 -5.60
C LEU A 49 -3.63 -16.30 -4.38
N ASP A 50 -2.38 -16.59 -3.96
CA ASP A 50 -2.12 -17.37 -2.76
C ASP A 50 -2.67 -16.67 -1.50
N LEU A 51 -2.46 -15.36 -1.37
CA LEU A 51 -3.03 -14.59 -0.26
C LEU A 51 -4.57 -14.61 -0.27
N PHE A 52 -5.19 -14.54 -1.45
CA PHE A 52 -6.63 -14.66 -1.60
C PHE A 52 -7.15 -16.03 -1.18
N HIS A 53 -6.53 -17.12 -1.66
CA HIS A 53 -6.89 -18.49 -1.28
C HIS A 53 -6.72 -18.75 0.22
N ASN A 54 -5.73 -18.10 0.86
CA ASN A 54 -5.50 -18.15 2.30
C ASN A 54 -6.36 -17.15 3.09
N GLN A 55 -7.35 -16.50 2.45
CA GLN A 55 -8.29 -15.56 3.07
C GLN A 55 -7.60 -14.36 3.75
N LYS A 56 -6.41 -13.98 3.27
CA LYS A 56 -5.68 -12.80 3.76
C LYS A 56 -6.13 -11.51 3.10
N ILE A 57 -6.72 -11.61 1.91
CA ILE A 57 -7.28 -10.48 1.16
C ILE A 57 -8.62 -10.89 0.54
N VAL A 58 -9.46 -9.90 0.25
CA VAL A 58 -10.64 -10.06 -0.61
C VAL A 58 -10.26 -9.65 -2.03
N TRP A 59 -10.69 -10.41 -3.03
CA TRP A 59 -10.48 -10.08 -4.44
C TRP A 59 -11.81 -9.82 -5.15
N SER A 60 -11.95 -8.61 -5.70
CA SER A 60 -12.99 -8.27 -6.66
C SER A 60 -12.40 -8.35 -8.06
N GLN A 61 -12.70 -9.44 -8.76
CA GLN A 61 -12.21 -9.69 -10.11
C GLN A 61 -12.97 -8.85 -11.15
N LYS A 62 -12.56 -7.59 -11.28
CA LYS A 62 -13.11 -6.65 -12.26
C LYS A 62 -12.14 -5.51 -12.57
N GLU A 63 -12.46 -4.72 -13.59
CA GLU A 63 -11.85 -3.41 -13.80
C GLU A 63 -12.35 -2.41 -12.74
N TYR A 64 -11.57 -1.35 -12.52
CA TYR A 64 -11.96 -0.27 -11.63
C TYR A 64 -13.13 0.52 -12.22
N GLU A 65 -14.10 0.83 -11.37
CA GLU A 65 -15.23 1.69 -11.65
C GLU A 65 -15.40 2.72 -10.53
N THR A 66 -15.89 3.92 -10.86
CA THR A 66 -16.19 4.94 -9.85
C THR A 66 -17.19 4.40 -8.82
N GLY A 67 -16.89 4.60 -7.53
CA GLY A 67 -17.61 4.02 -6.40
C GLY A 67 -16.81 2.91 -5.70
N ASP A 68 -15.83 2.31 -6.38
CA ASP A 68 -14.98 1.26 -5.81
C ASP A 68 -14.12 1.73 -4.63
N CYS A 69 -13.86 3.04 -4.52
CA CYS A 69 -13.09 3.60 -3.42
C CYS A 69 -13.95 3.93 -2.20
N GLU A 70 -15.29 3.82 -2.30
CA GLU A 70 -16.22 4.22 -1.24
C GLU A 70 -15.90 3.57 0.11
N GLN A 71 -15.97 4.40 1.16
CA GLN A 71 -15.69 4.02 2.54
C GLN A 71 -14.27 3.47 2.79
N GLY A 72 -13.35 3.57 1.82
CA GLY A 72 -11.96 3.21 2.02
C GLY A 72 -11.31 4.13 3.04
N TYR A 73 -10.80 3.55 4.14
CA TYR A 73 -9.97 4.28 5.09
C TYR A 73 -8.61 4.61 4.46
N MET A 74 -8.08 3.68 3.66
CA MET A 74 -6.91 3.84 2.82
C MET A 74 -7.20 3.34 1.41
N VAL A 75 -6.76 4.07 0.41
CA VAL A 75 -6.93 3.75 -1.01
C VAL A 75 -5.59 3.84 -1.73
N LEU A 76 -5.20 2.76 -2.42
CA LEU A 76 -3.96 2.68 -3.17
C LEU A 76 -4.27 2.40 -4.64
N ALA A 77 -3.84 3.28 -5.56
CA ALA A 77 -3.90 3.03 -6.99
C ALA A 77 -2.53 2.58 -7.48
N CYS A 78 -2.39 1.30 -7.82
CA CYS A 78 -1.12 0.68 -8.19
C CYS A 78 -1.25 -0.16 -9.46
N THR A 79 -1.99 0.39 -10.43
CA THR A 79 -2.13 -0.17 -11.78
C THR A 79 -1.02 0.36 -12.71
N ASN A 80 -0.84 -0.30 -13.85
CA ASN A 80 0.00 0.21 -14.94
C ASN A 80 -0.75 1.19 -15.87
N ASP A 81 -2.07 1.36 -15.70
CA ASP A 81 -2.86 2.31 -16.50
C ASP A 81 -2.96 3.65 -15.75
N ARG A 82 -2.23 4.64 -16.24
CA ARG A 82 -2.24 5.99 -15.68
C ARG A 82 -3.64 6.59 -15.63
N ARG A 83 -4.53 6.26 -16.57
CA ARG A 83 -5.92 6.76 -16.61
C ARG A 83 -6.72 6.22 -15.44
N VAL A 84 -6.58 4.93 -15.14
CA VAL A 84 -7.21 4.31 -13.96
C VAL A 84 -6.68 4.96 -12.68
N ASN A 85 -5.36 5.10 -12.55
CA ASN A 85 -4.76 5.74 -11.38
C ASN A 85 -5.25 7.19 -11.19
N TYR A 86 -5.40 7.94 -12.28
CA TYR A 86 -5.95 9.30 -12.25
C TYR A 86 -7.42 9.34 -11.86
N SER A 87 -8.25 8.42 -12.35
CA SER A 87 -9.66 8.34 -11.96
C SER A 87 -9.81 8.03 -10.46
N VAL A 88 -9.00 7.13 -9.91
CA VAL A 88 -8.95 6.86 -8.46
C VAL A 88 -8.56 8.13 -7.68
N TYR A 89 -7.59 8.91 -8.18
CA TYR A 89 -7.26 10.20 -7.59
C TYR A 89 -8.46 11.16 -7.57
N LEU A 90 -9.17 11.30 -8.69
CA LEU A 90 -10.32 12.20 -8.79
C LEU A 90 -11.42 11.81 -7.79
N GLU A 91 -11.78 10.53 -7.74
CA GLU A 91 -12.79 10.00 -6.81
C GLU A 91 -12.40 10.27 -5.35
N THR A 92 -11.17 9.97 -4.98
CA THR A 92 -10.72 10.08 -3.59
C THR A 92 -10.27 11.48 -3.19
N LYS A 93 -10.18 12.44 -4.12
CA LYS A 93 -9.72 13.82 -3.84
C LYS A 93 -10.55 14.52 -2.77
N GLY A 94 -11.87 14.29 -2.76
CA GLY A 94 -12.80 14.84 -1.78
C GLY A 94 -13.07 13.95 -0.57
N MET A 95 -12.48 12.75 -0.52
CA MET A 95 -12.70 11.79 0.55
C MET A 95 -11.73 12.02 1.70
N ASN A 96 -12.18 11.75 2.93
CA ASN A 96 -11.31 11.74 4.11
C ASN A 96 -10.61 10.37 4.26
N CYS A 97 -9.76 10.02 3.30
CA CYS A 97 -9.02 8.76 3.27
C CYS A 97 -7.51 8.99 3.06
N TYR A 98 -6.69 8.01 3.44
CA TYR A 98 -5.28 7.96 3.06
C TYR A 98 -5.15 7.48 1.61
N ARG A 99 -4.84 8.39 0.68
CA ARG A 99 -4.67 8.11 -0.74
C ARG A 99 -3.18 8.01 -1.12
N ASN A 100 -2.81 6.90 -1.75
CA ASN A 100 -1.52 6.74 -2.43
C ASN A 100 -1.72 6.35 -3.90
N ILE A 101 -1.20 7.18 -4.79
CA ILE A 101 -1.16 6.96 -6.23
C ILE A 101 0.27 6.57 -6.58
N CYS A 102 0.47 5.31 -6.95
CA CYS A 102 1.79 4.68 -7.00
C CYS A 102 2.71 5.29 -8.07
N ASP A 103 2.16 5.89 -9.14
CA ASP A 103 2.88 6.53 -10.25
C ASP A 103 2.93 8.06 -10.17
N CYS A 104 2.13 8.71 -9.31
CA CYS A 104 2.08 10.17 -9.18
C CYS A 104 2.03 10.62 -7.72
N LYS A 105 3.12 11.24 -7.27
CA LYS A 105 3.32 11.66 -5.89
C LYS A 105 2.47 12.87 -5.50
N GLU A 106 2.28 13.78 -6.44
CA GLU A 106 1.49 15.02 -6.31
C GLU A 106 0.01 14.69 -6.10
N GLU A 107 -0.43 13.54 -6.60
CA GLU A 107 -1.76 13.01 -6.42
C GLU A 107 -1.90 12.19 -5.14
N SER A 108 -0.85 12.01 -4.34
CA SER A 108 -0.90 11.25 -3.08
C SER A 108 -0.93 12.17 -1.85
N ASN A 109 -1.80 11.91 -0.86
CA ASN A 109 -1.83 12.69 0.39
C ASN A 109 -0.96 12.09 1.51
N PHE A 110 -0.51 10.84 1.39
CA PHE A 110 0.53 10.23 2.24
C PHE A 110 1.65 9.58 1.41
N TYR A 111 2.81 9.34 2.04
CA TYR A 111 3.90 8.58 1.42
C TYR A 111 3.89 7.17 1.96
N PHE A 112 3.84 6.18 1.07
CA PHE A 112 3.99 4.80 1.47
C PHE A 112 5.47 4.52 1.80
N PRO A 113 5.82 4.30 3.08
CA PRO A 113 7.22 4.13 3.46
C PRO A 113 7.75 2.76 3.05
N GLY A 114 9.07 2.61 3.03
CA GLY A 114 9.67 1.30 3.28
C GLY A 114 9.46 0.95 4.74
N ILE A 115 9.01 -0.27 5.01
CA ILE A 115 8.73 -0.76 6.36
C ILE A 115 9.79 -1.79 6.73
N ALA A 116 10.43 -1.60 7.88
CA ALA A 116 11.22 -2.61 8.55
C ALA A 116 10.55 -2.93 9.89
N VAL A 117 10.42 -4.22 10.23
CA VAL A 117 9.70 -4.68 11.41
C VAL A 117 10.40 -5.88 12.05
N LYS A 118 10.40 -5.91 13.39
CA LYS A 118 10.82 -7.07 14.19
C LYS A 118 10.14 -7.00 15.55
N GLY A 119 9.35 -8.01 15.91
CA GLY A 119 8.53 -7.97 17.11
C GLY A 119 7.63 -6.72 17.12
N GLU A 120 7.69 -5.93 18.18
CA GLU A 120 6.91 -4.69 18.34
C GLU A 120 7.59 -3.45 17.74
N VAL A 121 8.82 -3.57 17.24
CA VAL A 121 9.57 -2.44 16.68
C VAL A 121 9.22 -2.26 15.21
N VAL A 122 8.70 -1.08 14.87
CA VAL A 122 8.36 -0.68 13.49
C VAL A 122 9.14 0.56 13.11
N VAL A 123 9.81 0.51 11.96
CA VAL A 123 10.51 1.65 11.37
C VAL A 123 9.95 1.94 9.99
N GLY A 124 9.48 3.18 9.80
CA GLY A 124 9.03 3.71 8.51
C GLY A 124 10.10 4.60 7.87
N ILE A 125 10.55 4.25 6.66
CA ILE A 125 11.60 4.97 5.94
C ILE A 125 11.02 5.63 4.68
N THR A 126 11.24 6.93 4.52
CA THR A 126 10.97 7.65 3.27
C THR A 126 12.22 8.37 2.79
N ALA A 127 12.42 8.46 1.47
CA ALA A 127 13.52 9.22 0.88
C ALA A 127 12.95 10.26 -0.09
N SER A 128 12.38 11.33 0.51
CA SER A 128 11.75 12.49 -0.15
C SER A 128 10.67 12.17 -1.21
N GLY A 129 10.30 10.91 -1.40
CA GLY A 129 9.40 10.43 -2.43
C GLY A 129 9.99 10.39 -3.85
N THR A 130 11.28 10.72 -4.04
CA THR A 130 11.93 10.74 -5.37
C THR A 130 13.08 9.75 -5.49
N ASN A 131 13.69 9.31 -4.38
CA ASN A 131 14.80 8.36 -4.39
C ASN A 131 14.39 6.98 -3.86
N HIS A 132 13.64 6.24 -4.68
CA HIS A 132 13.14 4.90 -4.30
C HIS A 132 14.27 3.90 -4.01
N HIS A 133 15.41 4.01 -4.69
CA HIS A 133 16.57 3.14 -4.46
C HIS A 133 17.18 3.37 -3.08
N LEU A 134 17.37 4.63 -2.67
CA LEU A 134 17.86 4.97 -1.34
C LEU A 134 16.90 4.46 -0.26
N ALA A 135 15.60 4.74 -0.38
CA ALA A 135 14.60 4.25 0.57
C ALA A 135 14.64 2.73 0.71
N LYS A 136 14.69 1.99 -0.40
CA LYS A 136 14.78 0.52 -0.39
C LYS A 136 16.07 0.03 0.28
N ASN A 137 17.20 0.66 -0.02
CA ASN A 137 18.49 0.25 0.52
C ASN A 137 18.60 0.50 2.02
N VAL A 138 18.16 1.67 2.48
CA VAL A 138 18.11 2.00 3.91
C VAL A 138 17.15 1.07 4.65
N THR A 139 15.95 0.83 4.11
CA THR A 139 14.97 -0.10 4.71
C THR A 139 15.57 -1.49 4.92
N ARG A 140 16.25 -2.03 3.90
CA ARG A 140 16.89 -3.35 4.00
C ARG A 140 17.97 -3.39 5.07
N LYS A 141 18.83 -2.36 5.14
CA LYS A 141 19.89 -2.30 6.13
C LYS A 141 19.32 -2.24 7.55
N ILE A 142 18.31 -1.39 7.77
CA ILE A 142 17.62 -1.30 9.07
C ILE A 142 16.95 -2.63 9.44
N GLN A 143 16.32 -3.32 8.50
CA GLN A 143 15.74 -4.65 8.75
C GLN A 143 16.80 -5.66 9.24
N GLN A 144 17.97 -5.71 8.61
CA GLN A 144 19.09 -6.58 9.03
C GLN A 144 19.63 -6.22 10.42
N ASP A 145 19.71 -4.92 10.71
CA ASP A 145 20.16 -4.42 12.01
C ASP A 145 19.13 -4.81 13.10
N LEU A 146 17.82 -4.67 12.85
CA LEU A 146 16.76 -5.12 13.75
C LEU A 146 16.85 -6.63 14.02
N GLU A 147 17.07 -7.45 12.99
CA GLU A 147 17.26 -8.90 13.12
C GLU A 147 18.48 -9.29 13.96
N THR A 148 19.50 -8.43 14.01
CA THR A 148 20.72 -8.67 14.79
C THR A 148 20.56 -8.21 16.24
N ILE A 149 19.93 -7.06 16.46
CA ILE A 149 19.77 -6.45 17.79
C ILE A 149 18.72 -7.19 18.62
N MET A 150 17.65 -7.66 17.99
CA MET A 150 16.50 -8.29 18.66
C MET A 150 16.57 -9.82 18.60
N ARG A 151 17.77 -10.39 18.73
CA ARG A 151 17.99 -11.83 18.86
C ARG A 151 17.72 -12.32 20.28
#